data_AF-A0A0F9GMA0-F1
#
_entry.id   AF-A0A0F9GMA0-F1
#
_cell.length_a   1.000
_cell.length_b   1.000
_cell.length_c   1.000
_cell.angle_alpha   90.00
_cell.angle_beta   90.00
_cell.angle_gamma   90.00
#
_symmetry.space_group_name_H-M   'P 1'
#
loop_
_entity.id
_entity.type
_entity.pdbx_description
1 polymer ?
#
loop_
_entity_poly.entity_id
_entity_poly.type
_entity_poly.pdbx_seq_one_letter_code
_entity_poly.pdbx_strand_id
1 'polypeptide(L)'
;MSIGLKSLSGFCRSSIRVAFAKAPSQVELDTLAQQLSIKYELLSAKPDTCPAPHQTQCYLSRLTFSTPVDVASRQWSIYFSQLMPIYSTDSSQFTITHINGDLHQIKPTSAFAGLKANTPISIEFYSQESQITRAEFMPNYMLASAGLISRVISSTQTTIDPDTKLELQPYLAPFLTYEQLQTSNDDATPWMDAEYLYENEFRPTLNTPPLSLIPKPVALTLLLGEAVDLSQGLNLQLANDIDQVQLTAAIARLARFGIKQHSQGIKTTLNLDLAADNPEAYTLKIQHEQITISATSSAGIFYALQSIAGLVSLDNLTIPALNITDAPRYEFRGMHIDIARNFRSKTFILNTIEQMAAYKLNKLHLHLADDEGWRLAINDLPELTEVGAKRCLDLTEQRCLLPQLGAGLNSQSAVNGYYSQHDYIEILKYAQAHFIEVIPSLDMPGHSRAAIVAMEARFNRLIAQGKSAQARQYRLIEPADKTQYSSIQHYNDNTLNVCLDSTYQFIDKVLDEVNTLHVQAGVPLKTYHIGADETAGAWVDSPSCRRLQNQQPALHSFNGYFIEKVSAMVAKKGFKVAGWSDGMSDVTLKSMPAN
;
A
#
# COMPACT_ATOMS: atom_id res chain seq x y z
N MET A 1 -18.87 30.56 -92.23
CA MET A 1 -17.46 31.00 -92.06
C MET A 1 -17.15 30.98 -90.57
N SER A 2 -15.92 30.60 -90.24
CA SER A 2 -15.50 29.99 -88.97
C SER A 2 -15.21 30.99 -87.83
N ILE A 3 -15.11 30.42 -86.61
CA ILE A 3 -14.39 30.88 -85.40
C ILE A 3 -15.11 31.96 -84.55
N GLY A 4 -15.28 31.84 -83.22
CA GLY A 4 -14.82 30.84 -82.26
C GLY A 4 -15.34 31.15 -80.84
N LEU A 5 -15.57 30.10 -80.05
CA LEU A 5 -15.94 30.15 -78.63
C LEU A 5 -14.72 30.48 -77.76
N LYS A 6 -14.87 31.40 -76.80
CA LYS A 6 -14.02 31.49 -75.60
C LYS A 6 -14.83 31.04 -74.38
N SER A 7 -14.32 30.04 -73.67
CA SER A 7 -14.86 29.52 -72.44
C SER A 7 -14.56 30.45 -71.26
N LEU A 8 -15.56 30.67 -70.40
CA LEU A 8 -15.37 31.15 -69.03
C LEU A 8 -15.18 29.91 -68.14
N SER A 9 -13.95 29.68 -67.69
CA SER A 9 -13.60 28.68 -66.69
C SER A 9 -14.13 29.10 -65.33
N GLY A 10 -14.95 28.22 -64.73
CA GLY A 10 -15.61 28.41 -63.46
C GLY A 10 -14.68 28.42 -62.26
N PHE A 11 -15.17 29.10 -61.21
CA PHE A 11 -14.68 29.06 -59.84
C PHE A 11 -14.46 27.62 -59.37
N CYS A 12 -13.20 27.25 -59.17
CA CYS A 12 -12.84 26.03 -58.45
C CYS A 12 -12.99 26.31 -56.95
N ARG A 13 -14.08 25.85 -56.33
CA ARG A 13 -14.16 25.73 -54.87
C ARG A 13 -13.13 24.67 -54.45
N SER A 14 -12.03 25.10 -53.86
CA SER A 14 -11.14 24.21 -53.12
C SER A 14 -11.88 23.74 -51.86
N SER A 15 -12.62 22.65 -51.98
CA SER A 15 -13.01 21.85 -50.83
C SER A 15 -11.74 21.25 -50.24
N ILE A 16 -11.15 21.93 -49.25
CA ILE A 16 -10.19 21.32 -48.32
C ILE A 16 -10.95 20.19 -47.64
N ARG A 17 -10.81 18.98 -48.15
CA ARG A 17 -11.14 17.78 -47.40
C ARG A 17 -10.18 17.76 -46.21
N VAL A 18 -10.68 18.12 -45.04
CA VAL A 18 -10.02 17.76 -43.77
C VAL A 18 -9.91 16.24 -43.80
N ALA A 19 -8.71 15.73 -44.08
CA ALA A 19 -8.44 14.31 -43.99
C ALA A 19 -8.74 13.92 -42.54
N PHE A 20 -9.79 13.12 -42.33
CA PHE A 20 -10.00 12.49 -41.04
C PHE A 20 -8.73 11.70 -40.73
N ALA A 21 -7.99 12.14 -39.72
CA ALA A 21 -6.76 11.48 -39.31
C ALA A 21 -7.10 10.02 -38.98
N LYS A 22 -6.56 9.09 -39.77
CA LYS A 22 -6.81 7.65 -39.66
C LYS A 22 -6.40 7.17 -38.25
N ALA A 23 -7.15 6.20 -37.71
CA ALA A 23 -6.73 5.46 -36.53
C ALA A 23 -5.30 4.92 -36.73
N PRO A 24 -4.41 4.98 -35.71
CA PRO A 24 -3.13 4.31 -35.82
C PRO A 24 -3.36 2.80 -36.01
N SER A 25 -2.44 2.15 -36.72
CA SER A 25 -2.27 0.70 -36.68
C SER A 25 -1.55 0.29 -35.39
N GLN A 26 -1.58 -1.01 -35.06
CA GLN A 26 -0.81 -1.52 -33.91
C GLN A 26 0.69 -1.25 -34.06
N VAL A 27 1.24 -1.35 -35.27
CA VAL A 27 2.67 -1.09 -35.53
C VAL A 27 3.03 0.38 -35.29
N GLU A 28 2.16 1.31 -35.70
CA GLU A 28 2.34 2.75 -35.44
C GLU A 28 2.25 3.07 -33.94
N LEU A 29 1.31 2.45 -33.22
CA LEU A 29 1.20 2.59 -31.76
C LEU A 29 2.43 2.04 -31.04
N ASP A 30 2.91 0.85 -31.43
CA ASP A 30 4.07 0.19 -30.85
C ASP A 30 5.35 1.01 -31.08
N THR A 31 5.52 1.53 -32.31
CA THR A 31 6.63 2.40 -32.66
C THR A 31 6.59 3.69 -31.86
N LEU A 32 5.41 4.32 -31.74
CA LEU A 32 5.25 5.54 -30.97
C LEU A 32 5.57 5.30 -29.48
N ALA A 33 5.08 4.21 -28.88
CA ALA A 33 5.38 3.90 -27.49
C ALA A 33 6.88 3.70 -27.22
N GLN A 34 7.62 3.13 -28.17
CA GLN A 34 9.07 2.95 -28.06
C GLN A 34 9.85 4.25 -28.24
N GLN A 35 9.38 5.14 -29.11
CA GLN A 35 10.15 6.31 -29.56
C GLN A 35 9.71 7.64 -28.95
N LEU A 36 8.52 7.70 -28.33
CA LEU A 36 8.03 8.89 -27.65
C LEU A 36 8.84 9.13 -26.37
N SER A 37 9.58 10.23 -26.36
CA SER A 37 10.24 10.78 -25.20
C SER A 37 9.26 11.67 -24.44
N ILE A 38 9.07 11.37 -23.16
CA ILE A 38 8.33 12.22 -22.22
C ILE A 38 9.29 12.68 -21.14
N LYS A 39 9.30 13.99 -20.88
CA LYS A 39 10.02 14.60 -19.76
C LYS A 39 9.03 15.34 -18.86
N TYR A 40 9.09 15.04 -17.57
CA TYR A 40 8.36 15.72 -16.51
C TYR A 40 9.31 16.66 -15.79
N GLU A 41 8.93 17.93 -15.70
CA GLU A 41 9.67 18.96 -14.98
C GLU A 41 8.74 19.66 -13.97
N LEU A 42 9.15 19.74 -12.70
CA LEU A 42 8.54 20.65 -11.74
C LEU A 42 9.15 22.03 -11.97
N LEU A 43 8.39 22.99 -12.48
CA LEU A 43 8.90 24.34 -12.75
C LEU A 43 8.94 25.19 -11.49
N SER A 44 7.92 25.09 -10.65
CA SER A 44 7.85 25.79 -9.37
C SER A 44 6.93 25.06 -8.40
N ALA A 45 7.41 24.84 -7.18
CA ALA A 45 6.60 24.35 -6.07
C ALA A 45 5.74 25.43 -5.42
N LYS A 46 5.95 26.70 -5.81
CA LYS A 46 5.29 27.89 -5.27
C LYS A 46 5.23 29.00 -6.33
N PRO A 47 4.49 28.81 -7.44
CA PRO A 47 4.38 29.84 -8.47
C PRO A 47 3.71 31.11 -7.90
N ASP A 48 4.07 32.27 -8.43
CA ASP A 48 3.57 33.57 -7.94
C ASP A 48 2.03 33.70 -7.99
N THR A 49 1.40 32.95 -8.91
CA THR A 49 -0.06 32.93 -9.07
C THR A 49 -0.57 31.52 -9.34
N CYS A 50 -1.66 31.14 -8.67
CA CYS A 50 -2.39 29.90 -8.93
C CYS A 50 -3.70 30.19 -9.69
N PRO A 51 -4.02 29.43 -10.75
CA PRO A 51 -5.28 29.58 -11.47
C PRO A 51 -6.50 29.23 -10.60
N ALA A 52 -7.64 29.88 -10.85
CA ALA A 52 -8.90 29.48 -10.22
C ALA A 52 -9.27 28.00 -10.56
N PRO A 53 -9.94 27.27 -9.65
CA PRO A 53 -10.52 27.72 -8.39
C PRO A 53 -9.55 27.72 -7.18
N HIS A 54 -8.31 27.26 -7.33
CA HIS A 54 -7.36 27.13 -6.24
C HIS A 54 -6.39 28.32 -6.20
N GLN A 55 -6.50 29.18 -5.20
CA GLN A 55 -5.73 30.44 -5.16
C GLN A 55 -4.65 30.47 -4.06
N THR A 56 -4.58 29.46 -3.20
CA THR A 56 -3.74 29.50 -2.00
C THR A 56 -2.44 28.70 -2.11
N GLN A 57 -2.46 27.51 -2.72
CA GLN A 57 -1.27 26.67 -2.91
C GLN A 57 -1.44 25.80 -4.16
N CYS A 58 -0.42 25.79 -5.02
CA CYS A 58 -0.39 24.98 -6.23
C CYS A 58 1.05 24.74 -6.69
N TYR A 59 1.22 23.77 -7.59
CA TYR A 59 2.50 23.38 -8.15
C TYR A 59 2.43 23.51 -9.66
N LEU A 60 3.37 24.25 -10.26
CA LEU A 60 3.47 24.42 -11.70
C LEU A 60 4.47 23.42 -12.27
N SER A 61 3.99 22.60 -13.19
CA SER A 61 4.76 21.52 -13.80
C SER A 61 4.62 21.55 -15.32
N ARG A 62 5.57 20.92 -16.01
CA ARG A 62 5.62 20.81 -17.47
C ARG A 62 5.85 19.37 -17.89
N LEU A 63 5.03 18.90 -18.83
CA LEU A 63 5.27 17.69 -19.60
C LEU A 63 5.73 18.06 -21.01
N THR A 64 6.90 17.56 -21.40
CA THR A 64 7.46 17.75 -22.75
C THR A 64 7.45 16.44 -23.52
N PHE A 65 6.87 16.46 -24.72
CA PHE A 65 6.75 15.33 -25.63
C PHE A 65 7.64 15.54 -26.84
N SER A 66 8.46 14.56 -27.20
CA SER A 66 9.26 14.58 -28.43
C SER A 66 9.39 13.18 -29.02
N THR A 67 9.43 13.07 -30.34
CA THR A 67 9.54 11.78 -31.05
C THR A 67 10.33 11.99 -32.34
N PRO A 68 11.15 11.03 -32.79
CA PRO A 68 11.92 11.14 -34.03
C PRO A 68 11.08 10.97 -35.31
N VAL A 69 9.79 10.67 -35.20
CA VAL A 69 8.89 10.44 -36.33
C VAL A 69 7.68 11.37 -36.30
N ASP A 70 7.14 11.69 -37.48
CA ASP A 70 5.90 12.45 -37.59
C ASP A 70 4.70 11.60 -37.12
N VAL A 71 3.86 12.16 -36.25
CA VAL A 71 2.61 11.53 -35.78
C VAL A 71 1.44 12.44 -36.15
N ALA A 72 0.71 12.08 -37.19
CA ALA A 72 -0.45 12.86 -37.66
C ALA A 72 -1.78 12.46 -36.98
N SER A 73 -1.86 11.26 -36.39
CA SER A 73 -3.10 10.76 -35.81
C SER A 73 -3.47 11.48 -34.51
N ARG A 74 -4.77 11.69 -34.29
CA ARG A 74 -5.37 12.20 -33.05
C ARG A 74 -6.02 11.09 -32.22
N GLN A 75 -6.11 9.87 -32.76
CA GLN A 75 -6.86 8.77 -32.17
C GLN A 75 -5.98 7.97 -31.23
N TRP A 76 -5.42 8.63 -30.23
CA TRP A 76 -4.64 8.00 -29.16
C TRP A 76 -4.85 8.75 -27.84
N SER A 77 -4.50 8.12 -26.74
CA SER A 77 -4.52 8.72 -25.41
C SER A 77 -3.34 8.20 -24.60
N ILE A 78 -2.82 9.04 -23.71
CA ILE A 78 -1.81 8.64 -22.72
C ILE A 78 -2.48 8.64 -21.36
N TYR A 79 -2.46 7.51 -20.68
CA TYR A 79 -2.88 7.40 -19.29
C TYR A 79 -1.66 7.39 -18.38
N PHE A 80 -1.70 8.13 -17.28
CA PHE A 80 -0.59 8.20 -16.33
C PHE A 80 -1.09 8.47 -14.93
N SER A 81 -0.34 8.00 -13.95
CA SER A 81 -0.58 8.28 -12.53
C SER A 81 0.02 9.64 -12.17
N GLN A 82 -0.76 10.45 -11.50
CA GLN A 82 -0.39 11.76 -10.97
C GLN A 82 -1.09 11.88 -9.62
N LEU A 83 -0.28 11.90 -8.55
CA LEU A 83 -0.77 11.77 -7.18
C LEU A 83 -1.84 12.80 -6.85
N MET A 84 -1.58 14.07 -7.18
CA MET A 84 -2.49 15.19 -6.92
C MET A 84 -3.18 15.65 -8.21
N PRO A 85 -4.52 15.84 -8.22
CA PRO A 85 -5.28 16.18 -9.41
C PRO A 85 -4.77 17.42 -10.13
N ILE A 86 -4.69 17.29 -11.46
CA ILE A 86 -4.42 18.42 -12.35
C ILE A 86 -5.73 19.16 -12.59
N TYR A 87 -5.78 20.43 -12.18
CA TYR A 87 -7.00 21.24 -12.26
C TYR A 87 -6.93 22.36 -13.29
N SER A 88 -5.74 22.67 -13.81
CA SER A 88 -5.54 23.69 -14.84
C SER A 88 -4.40 23.30 -15.78
N THR A 89 -4.57 23.55 -17.08
CA THR A 89 -3.59 23.22 -18.13
C THR A 89 -3.50 24.35 -19.15
N ASP A 90 -2.29 24.73 -19.55
CA ASP A 90 -2.03 25.65 -20.66
C ASP A 90 -1.75 24.86 -21.95
N SER A 91 -2.81 24.35 -22.58
CA SER A 91 -2.70 23.75 -23.91
C SER A 91 -4.00 23.83 -24.69
N SER A 92 -3.91 24.31 -25.93
CA SER A 92 -5.00 24.17 -26.90
C SER A 92 -4.96 22.82 -27.64
N GLN A 93 -3.79 22.16 -27.69
CA GLN A 93 -3.56 20.95 -28.46
C GLN A 93 -3.89 19.66 -27.71
N PHE A 94 -3.88 19.70 -26.38
CA PHE A 94 -4.15 18.55 -25.52
C PHE A 94 -5.13 18.91 -24.41
N THR A 95 -5.95 17.95 -24.01
CA THR A 95 -6.69 17.98 -22.74
C THR A 95 -6.04 17.00 -21.76
N ILE A 96 -5.94 17.39 -20.49
CA ILE A 96 -5.64 16.47 -19.39
C ILE A 96 -6.91 16.36 -18.53
N THR A 97 -7.38 15.14 -18.31
CA THR A 97 -8.60 14.87 -17.54
C THR A 97 -8.29 13.86 -16.45
N HIS A 98 -8.67 14.17 -15.21
CA HIS A 98 -8.70 13.21 -14.11
C HIS A 98 -9.77 12.15 -14.36
N ILE A 99 -9.40 10.87 -14.23
CA ILE A 99 -10.31 9.73 -14.45
C ILE A 99 -10.89 9.26 -13.13
N ASN A 100 -10.01 8.82 -12.22
CA ASN A 100 -10.34 8.38 -10.87
C ASN A 100 -9.03 8.10 -10.11
N GLY A 101 -9.01 8.24 -8.78
CA GLY A 101 -7.79 8.01 -8.00
C GLY A 101 -6.66 8.95 -8.43
N ASP A 102 -5.48 8.41 -8.70
CA ASP A 102 -4.35 9.14 -9.29
C ASP A 102 -4.35 9.16 -10.83
N LEU A 103 -5.29 8.46 -11.49
CA LEU A 103 -5.21 8.22 -12.93
C LEU A 103 -5.73 9.41 -13.72
N HIS A 104 -4.90 9.90 -14.64
CA HIS A 104 -5.22 10.97 -15.57
C HIS A 104 -5.09 10.50 -17.03
N GLN A 105 -5.78 11.19 -17.93
CA GLN A 105 -5.74 10.95 -19.37
C GLN A 105 -5.33 12.22 -20.11
N ILE A 106 -4.29 12.12 -20.93
CA ILE A 106 -3.93 13.12 -21.95
C ILE A 106 -4.52 12.70 -23.29
N LYS A 107 -5.22 13.62 -23.96
CA LYS A 107 -5.85 13.36 -25.26
C LYS A 107 -5.63 14.53 -26.24
N PRO A 108 -5.29 14.28 -27.52
CA PRO A 108 -5.26 15.31 -28.55
C PRO A 108 -6.63 15.95 -28.78
N THR A 109 -6.66 17.28 -28.92
CA THR A 109 -7.87 18.04 -29.27
C THR A 109 -8.08 18.13 -30.78
N SER A 110 -9.13 18.83 -31.19
CA SER A 110 -9.34 19.21 -32.59
C SER A 110 -8.26 20.17 -33.13
N ALA A 111 -7.57 20.92 -32.25
CA ALA A 111 -6.49 21.84 -32.60
C ALA A 111 -5.12 21.16 -32.69
N PHE A 112 -5.00 19.89 -32.28
CA PHE A 112 -3.75 19.14 -32.40
C PHE A 112 -3.30 19.03 -33.88
N ALA A 113 -2.10 19.55 -34.16
CA ALA A 113 -1.54 19.61 -35.51
C ALA A 113 -0.66 18.40 -35.86
N GLY A 114 -0.49 17.45 -34.94
CA GLY A 114 0.45 16.34 -35.05
C GLY A 114 1.72 16.57 -34.24
N LEU A 115 2.42 15.50 -33.87
CA LEU A 115 3.81 15.60 -33.42
C LEU A 115 4.70 15.65 -34.66
N LYS A 116 5.59 16.62 -34.73
CA LYS A 116 6.61 16.71 -35.78
C LYS A 116 7.91 16.08 -35.29
N ALA A 117 8.57 15.35 -36.17
CA ALA A 117 9.83 14.69 -35.88
C ALA A 117 10.82 15.67 -35.24
N ASN A 118 11.38 15.28 -34.10
CA ASN A 118 12.36 16.02 -33.31
C ASN A 118 11.95 17.46 -32.95
N THR A 119 10.65 17.75 -32.91
CA THR A 119 10.11 19.06 -32.53
C THR A 119 9.30 18.89 -31.23
N PRO A 120 9.88 19.23 -30.07
CA PRO A 120 9.20 19.05 -28.79
C PRO A 120 7.93 19.91 -28.69
N ILE A 121 6.89 19.35 -28.06
CA ILE A 121 5.69 20.08 -27.66
C ILE A 121 5.54 19.95 -26.15
N SER A 122 5.20 21.05 -25.47
CA SER A 122 5.04 21.07 -24.02
C SER A 122 3.60 21.35 -23.61
N ILE A 123 3.23 20.83 -22.44
CA ILE A 123 2.01 21.17 -21.72
C ILE A 123 2.44 21.62 -20.34
N GLU A 124 2.12 22.86 -19.98
CA GLU A 124 2.23 23.32 -18.59
C GLU A 124 0.90 23.10 -17.88
N PHE A 125 0.95 22.76 -16.60
CA PHE A 125 -0.23 22.49 -15.81
C PHE A 125 0.01 22.74 -14.34
N TYR A 126 -1.10 22.91 -13.62
CA TYR A 126 -1.13 23.14 -12.19
C TYR A 126 -1.79 21.94 -11.49
N SER A 127 -1.12 21.45 -10.45
CA SER A 127 -1.65 20.45 -9.52
C SER A 127 -1.86 21.04 -8.13
N GLN A 128 -2.69 20.39 -7.33
CA GLN A 128 -2.99 20.78 -5.94
C GLN A 128 -1.94 20.21 -4.97
N GLU A 129 -1.91 20.76 -3.75
CA GLU A 129 -1.35 20.16 -2.53
C GLU A 129 0.16 19.83 -2.47
N SER A 130 0.70 18.92 -3.30
CA SER A 130 2.10 18.46 -3.18
C SER A 130 2.73 17.98 -4.49
N GLN A 131 3.99 18.40 -4.72
CA GLN A 131 4.96 17.82 -5.68
C GLN A 131 6.42 17.95 -5.18
N ILE A 132 6.64 17.88 -3.87
CA ILE A 132 7.93 18.22 -3.23
C ILE A 132 8.94 17.08 -3.19
N THR A 133 8.57 15.86 -3.58
CA THR A 133 9.51 14.73 -3.62
C THR A 133 9.47 13.97 -4.93
N ARG A 134 10.63 13.48 -5.35
CA ARG A 134 10.78 12.69 -6.58
C ARG A 134 9.87 11.46 -6.61
N ALA A 135 9.51 10.91 -5.45
CA ALA A 135 8.63 9.76 -5.34
C ALA A 135 7.17 10.02 -5.78
N GLU A 136 6.74 11.29 -5.86
CA GLU A 136 5.38 11.67 -6.28
C GLU A 136 5.19 11.67 -7.81
N PHE A 137 6.29 11.57 -8.57
CA PHE A 137 6.30 11.54 -10.02
C PHE A 137 6.31 10.08 -10.46
N MET A 138 5.13 9.56 -10.81
CA MET A 138 4.94 8.13 -11.03
C MET A 138 5.43 7.67 -12.42
N PRO A 139 5.91 6.42 -12.56
CA PRO A 139 6.39 5.88 -13.84
C PRO A 139 5.28 5.23 -14.69
N ASN A 140 5.70 4.61 -15.80
CA ASN A 140 4.93 3.67 -16.63
C ASN A 140 3.68 4.28 -17.31
N TYR A 141 3.88 5.34 -18.09
CA TYR A 141 2.80 6.00 -18.84
C TYR A 141 2.30 5.06 -19.93
N MET A 142 0.99 5.02 -20.14
CA MET A 142 0.33 4.02 -20.98
C MET A 142 -0.28 4.66 -22.22
N LEU A 143 0.27 4.34 -23.38
CA LEU A 143 -0.26 4.74 -24.67
C LEU A 143 -1.34 3.77 -25.15
N ALA A 144 -2.52 4.30 -25.47
CA ALA A 144 -3.69 3.52 -25.88
C ALA A 144 -4.39 4.13 -27.09
N SER A 145 -5.06 3.29 -27.86
CA SER A 145 -5.96 3.67 -28.96
C SER A 145 -7.09 2.66 -29.05
N ALA A 146 -8.27 3.09 -29.47
CA ALA A 146 -9.46 2.25 -29.53
C ALA A 146 -9.22 1.02 -30.43
N GLY A 147 -9.54 -0.17 -29.91
CA GLY A 147 -9.39 -1.44 -30.63
C GLY A 147 -7.95 -1.98 -30.73
N LEU A 148 -6.97 -1.29 -30.13
CA LEU A 148 -5.56 -1.71 -30.13
C LEU A 148 -5.10 -2.18 -28.75
N ILE A 149 -3.99 -2.92 -28.73
CA ILE A 149 -3.32 -3.34 -27.51
C ILE A 149 -2.46 -2.18 -27.01
N SER A 150 -2.71 -1.71 -25.79
CA SER A 150 -1.97 -0.61 -25.18
C SER A 150 -0.50 -0.95 -24.94
N ARG A 151 0.36 0.06 -24.83
CA ARG A 151 1.81 -0.06 -24.59
C ARG A 151 2.27 0.91 -23.51
N VAL A 152 3.24 0.49 -22.71
CA VAL A 152 3.96 1.43 -21.83
C VAL A 152 4.93 2.24 -22.69
N ILE A 153 5.00 3.54 -22.44
CA ILE A 153 5.91 4.45 -23.13
C ILE A 153 7.31 4.26 -22.55
N SER A 154 8.26 3.78 -23.36
CA SER A 154 9.55 3.29 -22.88
C SER A 154 10.37 4.34 -22.12
N SER A 155 10.26 5.61 -22.50
CA SER A 155 10.97 6.71 -21.83
C SER A 155 10.52 6.97 -20.38
N THR A 156 9.35 6.44 -19.98
CA THR A 156 8.74 6.65 -18.65
C THR A 156 8.94 5.49 -17.69
N GLN A 157 9.72 4.48 -18.08
CA GLN A 157 10.04 3.34 -17.23
C GLN A 157 11.22 3.67 -16.31
N THR A 158 11.16 3.21 -15.07
CA THR A 158 12.28 3.32 -14.14
C THR A 158 13.35 2.28 -14.45
N THR A 159 14.58 2.57 -14.03
CA THR A 159 15.69 1.62 -14.06
C THR A 159 16.33 1.54 -12.67
N ILE A 160 17.16 0.54 -12.43
CA ILE A 160 17.93 0.44 -11.19
C ILE A 160 19.36 0.81 -11.49
N ASP A 161 19.91 1.74 -10.73
CA ASP A 161 21.32 2.08 -10.76
C ASP A 161 22.15 0.87 -10.32
N PRO A 162 23.10 0.39 -11.14
CA PRO A 162 23.82 -0.85 -10.86
C PRO A 162 24.74 -0.74 -9.63
N ASP A 163 25.17 0.45 -9.23
CA ASP A 163 26.12 0.65 -8.14
C ASP A 163 25.39 0.91 -6.83
N THR A 164 24.46 1.86 -6.82
CA THR A 164 23.71 2.28 -5.62
C THR A 164 22.50 1.40 -5.33
N LYS A 165 22.01 0.63 -6.31
CA LYS A 165 20.75 -0.13 -6.28
C LYS A 165 19.50 0.74 -6.08
N LEU A 166 19.62 2.06 -6.19
CA LEU A 166 18.50 2.99 -6.12
C LEU A 166 17.77 3.04 -7.45
N GLU A 167 16.49 3.40 -7.37
CA GLU A 167 15.66 3.60 -8.55
C GLU A 167 16.03 4.92 -9.26
N LEU A 168 16.16 4.85 -10.58
CA LEU A 168 16.35 5.99 -11.47
C LEU A 168 15.05 6.27 -12.24
N GLN A 169 14.69 7.55 -12.30
CA GLN A 169 13.50 8.04 -13.02
C GLN A 169 13.96 8.88 -14.22
N PRO A 170 14.30 8.25 -15.36
CA PRO A 170 14.89 8.96 -16.50
C PRO A 170 13.93 9.98 -17.15
N TYR A 171 12.62 9.87 -16.90
CA TYR A 171 11.62 10.83 -17.37
C TYR A 171 11.54 12.09 -16.50
N LEU A 172 12.02 12.08 -15.25
CA LEU A 172 11.93 13.21 -14.34
C LEU A 172 13.16 14.10 -14.44
N ALA A 173 12.97 15.39 -14.70
CA ALA A 173 14.02 16.39 -14.65
C ALA A 173 14.60 16.51 -13.22
N PRO A 174 15.88 16.86 -13.06
CA PRO A 174 16.45 17.10 -11.74
C PRO A 174 15.77 18.30 -11.06
N PHE A 175 15.72 18.28 -9.74
CA PHE A 175 15.42 19.49 -8.97
C PHE A 175 16.73 20.27 -8.84
N LEU A 176 16.73 21.49 -9.34
CA LEU A 176 17.89 22.35 -9.50
C LEU A 176 17.93 23.48 -8.45
N THR A 177 16.80 23.79 -7.82
CA THR A 177 16.71 24.84 -6.79
C THR A 177 16.10 24.30 -5.51
N TYR A 178 16.51 24.88 -4.39
CA TYR A 178 15.94 24.60 -3.08
C TYR A 178 14.43 24.90 -3.02
N GLU A 179 13.99 25.93 -3.76
CA GLU A 179 12.58 26.34 -3.85
C GLU A 179 11.66 25.22 -4.34
N GLN A 180 12.16 24.28 -5.15
CA GLN A 180 11.40 23.12 -5.63
C GLN A 180 11.09 22.09 -4.53
N LEU A 181 11.79 22.17 -3.39
CA LEU A 181 11.53 21.31 -2.22
C LEU A 181 10.75 22.01 -1.11
N GLN A 182 10.52 23.31 -1.21
CA GLN A 182 9.81 24.06 -0.17
C GLN A 182 8.29 23.93 -0.31
N THR A 183 7.63 23.74 0.82
CA THR A 183 6.16 23.68 0.91
C THR A 183 5.52 25.05 1.11
N SER A 184 6.27 26.04 1.61
CA SER A 184 5.80 27.41 1.83
C SER A 184 6.98 28.39 1.92
N ASN A 185 6.70 29.69 2.03
CA ASN A 185 7.73 30.70 2.25
C ASN A 185 8.36 30.62 3.65
N ASP A 186 7.65 30.04 4.61
CA ASP A 186 8.13 29.84 5.98
C ASP A 186 8.77 28.46 6.19
N ASP A 187 8.93 27.67 5.12
CA ASP A 187 9.55 26.35 5.17
C ASP A 187 11.07 26.48 5.39
N ALA A 188 11.47 26.24 6.63
CA ALA A 188 12.85 26.27 7.10
C ALA A 188 13.53 24.89 7.07
N THR A 189 12.95 23.89 6.37
CA THR A 189 13.51 22.53 6.28
C THR A 189 14.82 22.53 5.49
N PRO A 190 15.99 22.33 6.11
CA PRO A 190 17.27 22.53 5.46
C PRO A 190 17.44 21.60 4.25
N TRP A 191 18.18 22.09 3.24
CA TRP A 191 18.66 21.26 2.15
C TRP A 191 19.70 20.28 2.69
N MET A 192 19.27 19.06 2.99
CA MET A 192 20.11 18.01 3.59
C MET A 192 21.04 17.36 2.55
N ASP A 193 21.92 18.15 1.93
CA ASP A 193 23.01 17.64 1.10
C ASP A 193 24.16 17.05 1.94
N ALA A 194 25.19 16.58 1.25
CA ALA A 194 26.35 15.97 1.89
C ALA A 194 27.10 16.93 2.84
N GLU A 195 27.13 18.24 2.56
CA GLU A 195 27.79 19.24 3.39
C GLU A 195 26.95 19.51 4.66
N TYR A 196 25.65 19.76 4.49
CA TYR A 196 24.73 19.93 5.61
C TYR A 196 24.76 18.72 6.55
N LEU A 197 24.67 17.50 6.01
CA LEU A 197 24.73 16.27 6.79
C LEU A 197 26.10 16.10 7.47
N TYR A 198 27.19 16.51 6.83
CA TYR A 198 28.51 16.47 7.45
C TYR A 198 28.61 17.37 8.68
N GLU A 199 28.07 18.59 8.58
CA GLU A 199 28.13 19.61 9.63
C GLU A 199 27.12 19.39 10.76
N ASN A 200 25.92 18.87 10.45
CA ASN A 200 24.79 18.85 11.37
C ASN A 200 24.44 17.47 11.94
N GLU A 201 24.88 16.37 11.33
CA GLU A 201 24.63 15.05 11.91
C GLU A 201 25.50 14.80 13.14
N PHE A 202 24.85 14.43 14.25
CA PHE A 202 25.54 14.06 15.48
C PHE A 202 26.33 12.76 15.30
N ARG A 203 27.65 12.85 15.52
CA ARG A 203 28.58 11.72 15.47
C ARG A 203 29.08 11.40 16.88
N PRO A 204 28.42 10.48 17.62
CA PRO A 204 28.85 10.16 18.97
C PRO A 204 30.27 9.58 18.96
N THR A 205 31.14 10.10 19.82
CA THR A 205 32.42 9.45 20.12
C THR A 205 32.15 8.26 21.05
N LEU A 206 32.32 7.05 20.55
CA LEU A 206 32.18 5.82 21.34
C LEU A 206 33.52 5.51 22.02
N ASN A 207 33.70 5.96 23.27
CA ASN A 207 34.92 5.68 24.06
C ASN A 207 34.99 4.21 24.53
N THR A 208 33.87 3.51 24.50
CA THR A 208 33.77 2.06 24.75
C THR A 208 32.77 1.46 23.75
N PRO A 209 32.99 0.22 23.28
CA PRO A 209 32.01 -0.47 22.45
C PRO A 209 30.66 -0.53 23.19
N PRO A 210 29.58 0.03 22.63
CA PRO A 210 28.28 -0.01 23.28
C PRO A 210 27.79 -1.46 23.36
N LEU A 211 27.08 -1.79 24.44
CA LEU A 211 26.35 -3.05 24.52
C LEU A 211 25.20 -3.02 23.50
N SER A 212 25.33 -3.77 22.40
CA SER A 212 24.42 -3.74 21.25
C SER A 212 23.06 -4.43 21.48
N LEU A 213 22.51 -4.39 22.69
CA LEU A 213 21.22 -5.00 23.01
C LEU A 213 20.06 -4.03 22.72
N ILE A 214 19.22 -4.40 21.75
CA ILE A 214 17.99 -3.68 21.37
C ILE A 214 16.80 -4.65 21.41
N PRO A 215 15.65 -4.28 22.01
CA PRO A 215 15.42 -3.07 22.80
C PRO A 215 16.20 -3.06 24.12
N LYS A 216 16.40 -1.86 24.69
CA LYS A 216 16.98 -1.71 26.03
C LYS A 216 16.08 -2.40 27.06
N PRO A 217 16.61 -3.34 27.88
CA PRO A 217 15.81 -4.02 28.89
C PRO A 217 15.48 -3.10 30.07
N VAL A 218 14.47 -3.49 30.87
CA VAL A 218 14.07 -2.77 32.10
C VAL A 218 15.24 -2.58 33.05
N ALA A 219 15.99 -3.64 33.33
CA ALA A 219 17.20 -3.58 34.14
C ALA A 219 18.30 -4.47 33.56
N LEU A 220 19.53 -3.95 33.56
CA LEU A 220 20.73 -4.65 33.11
C LEU A 220 21.90 -4.32 34.02
N THR A 221 22.66 -5.34 34.41
CA THR A 221 23.90 -5.19 35.18
C THR A 221 24.98 -6.02 34.52
N LEU A 222 26.03 -5.36 34.02
CA LEU A 222 27.24 -6.03 33.54
C LEU A 222 27.98 -6.62 34.74
N LEU A 223 28.42 -7.88 34.61
CA LEU A 223 29.27 -8.52 35.59
C LEU A 223 30.73 -8.30 35.19
N LEU A 224 31.58 -7.97 36.16
CA LEU A 224 33.03 -7.92 35.94
C LEU A 224 33.51 -9.36 35.66
N GLY A 225 34.05 -9.61 34.47
CA GLY A 225 34.51 -10.92 34.04
C GLY A 225 34.80 -10.98 32.55
N GLU A 226 35.35 -12.11 32.12
CA GLU A 226 35.58 -12.39 30.69
C GLU A 226 34.26 -12.63 29.96
N ALA A 227 34.26 -12.37 28.65
CA ALA A 227 33.14 -12.70 27.79
C ALA A 227 32.90 -14.22 27.75
N VAL A 228 31.65 -14.60 27.53
CA VAL A 228 31.21 -15.99 27.40
C VAL A 228 31.31 -16.42 25.95
N ASP A 229 32.07 -17.48 25.68
CA ASP A 229 32.25 -18.06 24.35
C ASP A 229 31.07 -18.97 23.97
N LEU A 230 30.39 -18.66 22.86
CA LEU A 230 29.30 -19.45 22.30
C LEU A 230 29.72 -20.24 21.05
N SER A 231 31.01 -20.33 20.73
CA SER A 231 31.55 -21.02 19.54
C SER A 231 31.17 -22.50 19.50
N GLN A 232 31.03 -23.16 20.65
CA GLN A 232 30.56 -24.53 20.78
C GLN A 232 29.03 -24.67 20.81
N GLY A 233 28.29 -23.56 20.71
CA GLY A 233 26.83 -23.52 20.73
C GLY A 233 26.23 -23.46 22.14
N LEU A 234 24.93 -23.76 22.24
CA LEU A 234 24.18 -23.83 23.49
C LEU A 234 23.77 -25.27 23.81
N ASN A 235 24.02 -25.71 25.04
CA ASN A 235 23.47 -26.95 25.57
C ASN A 235 22.18 -26.63 26.34
N LEU A 236 21.05 -26.61 25.62
CA LEU A 236 19.74 -26.27 26.19
C LEU A 236 19.26 -27.38 27.14
N GLN A 237 18.95 -27.01 28.38
CA GLN A 237 18.41 -27.86 29.44
C GLN A 237 17.01 -27.32 29.78
N LEU A 238 15.97 -28.02 29.31
CA LEU A 238 14.58 -27.60 29.45
C LEU A 238 13.97 -28.22 30.71
N ALA A 239 13.24 -27.42 31.50
CA ALA A 239 12.30 -27.94 32.49
C ALA A 239 11.14 -28.71 31.82
N ASN A 240 10.50 -29.62 32.55
CA ASN A 240 9.54 -30.62 32.03
C ASN A 240 8.29 -30.03 31.35
N ASP A 241 7.96 -28.77 31.62
CA ASP A 241 6.77 -28.06 31.17
C ASP A 241 7.01 -27.16 29.94
N ILE A 242 8.25 -27.10 29.43
CA ILE A 242 8.61 -26.29 28.26
C ILE A 242 8.45 -27.12 26.98
N ASP A 243 7.53 -26.68 26.11
CA ASP A 243 7.45 -27.20 24.74
C ASP A 243 8.51 -26.54 23.85
N GLN A 244 9.54 -27.31 23.49
CA GLN A 244 10.63 -26.83 22.63
C GLN A 244 10.15 -26.36 21.26
N VAL A 245 9.00 -26.85 20.75
CA VAL A 245 8.44 -26.42 19.47
C VAL A 245 8.22 -24.91 19.45
N GLN A 246 7.79 -24.33 20.58
CA GLN A 246 7.55 -22.89 20.75
C GLN A 246 8.84 -22.05 20.71
N LEU A 247 10.01 -22.67 20.88
CA LEU A 247 11.32 -22.01 20.87
C LEU A 247 12.06 -22.19 19.55
N THR A 248 11.54 -23.00 18.63
CA THR A 248 12.18 -23.34 17.34
C THR A 248 12.64 -22.12 16.56
N ALA A 249 11.81 -21.07 16.49
CA ALA A 249 12.13 -19.85 15.76
C ALA A 249 13.28 -19.05 16.38
N ALA A 250 13.34 -18.94 17.72
CA ALA A 250 14.46 -18.28 18.39
C ALA A 250 15.76 -19.08 18.26
N ILE A 251 15.69 -20.41 18.37
CA ILE A 251 16.83 -21.31 18.15
C ILE A 251 17.34 -21.19 16.70
N ALA A 252 16.44 -21.18 15.72
CA ALA A 252 16.80 -21.00 14.31
C ALA A 252 17.49 -19.65 14.06
N ARG A 253 17.07 -18.57 14.73
CA ARG A 253 17.77 -17.29 14.66
C ARG A 253 19.20 -17.37 15.19
N LEU A 254 19.41 -17.93 16.37
CA LEU A 254 20.75 -18.11 16.94
C LEU A 254 21.64 -18.95 16.01
N ALA A 255 21.07 -20.02 15.41
CA ALA A 255 21.79 -20.86 14.46
C ALA A 255 22.24 -20.10 13.20
N ARG A 256 21.50 -19.09 12.74
CA ARG A 256 21.92 -18.20 11.63
C ARG A 256 23.16 -17.35 11.98
N PHE A 257 23.37 -17.07 13.26
CA PHE A 257 24.58 -16.41 13.75
C PHE A 257 25.71 -17.39 14.08
N GLY A 258 25.56 -18.68 13.76
CA GLY A 258 26.55 -19.73 14.04
C GLY A 258 26.38 -20.40 15.41
N ILE A 259 25.42 -19.97 16.23
CA ILE A 259 25.21 -20.48 17.60
C ILE A 259 24.17 -21.59 17.54
N LYS A 260 24.64 -22.83 17.39
CA LYS A 260 23.79 -24.02 17.25
C LYS A 260 23.46 -24.64 18.61
N GLN A 261 22.41 -25.45 18.67
CA GLN A 261 22.21 -26.35 19.80
C GLN A 261 23.24 -27.49 19.73
N HIS A 262 24.01 -27.71 20.79
CA HIS A 262 25.05 -28.72 20.82
C HIS A 262 25.36 -29.18 22.26
N SER A 263 25.67 -30.46 22.46
CA SER A 263 25.86 -31.03 23.80
C SER A 263 27.12 -30.52 24.52
N GLN A 264 28.13 -30.09 23.77
CA GLN A 264 29.35 -29.43 24.28
C GLN A 264 29.22 -27.91 24.34
N GLY A 265 28.06 -27.36 23.98
CA GLY A 265 27.79 -25.93 24.10
C GLY A 265 27.68 -25.49 25.56
N ILE A 266 27.63 -24.17 25.79
CA ILE A 266 27.47 -23.66 27.15
C ILE A 266 26.14 -24.12 27.76
N LYS A 267 26.19 -24.60 29.00
CA LYS A 267 25.01 -25.08 29.71
C LYS A 267 24.00 -23.94 29.82
N THR A 268 22.82 -24.12 29.23
CA THR A 268 21.78 -23.10 29.16
C THR A 268 20.49 -23.66 29.74
N THR A 269 20.17 -23.30 30.97
CA THR A 269 18.97 -23.79 31.69
C THR A 269 17.79 -22.85 31.44
N LEU A 270 16.65 -23.44 31.05
CA LEU A 270 15.40 -22.75 30.75
C LEU A 270 14.34 -23.17 31.77
N ASN A 271 13.76 -22.20 32.49
CA ASN A 271 12.77 -22.42 33.55
C ASN A 271 11.52 -21.56 33.36
N LEU A 272 10.37 -22.10 33.76
CA LEU A 272 9.08 -21.40 33.88
C LEU A 272 8.72 -21.11 35.36
N ASP A 273 9.66 -20.53 36.10
CA ASP A 273 9.57 -20.30 37.55
C ASP A 273 9.48 -18.81 37.94
N LEU A 274 9.41 -17.89 36.96
CA LEU A 274 9.32 -16.46 37.25
C LEU A 274 7.87 -16.05 37.54
N ALA A 275 7.61 -15.76 38.82
CA ALA A 275 6.36 -15.16 39.27
C ALA A 275 6.32 -13.66 38.89
N ALA A 276 5.73 -13.34 37.74
CA ALA A 276 5.45 -11.98 37.30
C ALA A 276 4.08 -11.93 36.60
N ASP A 277 3.43 -10.76 36.60
CA ASP A 277 2.09 -10.60 36.03
C ASP A 277 2.08 -10.67 34.49
N ASN A 278 3.19 -10.28 33.86
CA ASN A 278 3.29 -10.23 32.40
C ASN A 278 3.83 -11.58 31.85
N PRO A 279 3.13 -12.23 30.90
CA PRO A 279 3.55 -13.53 30.37
C PRO A 279 4.87 -13.48 29.58
N GLU A 280 5.27 -12.31 29.11
CA GLU A 280 6.50 -12.08 28.34
C GLU A 280 7.71 -11.74 29.23
N ALA A 281 7.52 -11.65 30.56
CA ALA A 281 8.59 -11.32 31.48
C ALA A 281 9.65 -12.43 31.57
N TYR A 282 10.91 -12.03 31.68
CA TYR A 282 12.02 -12.94 31.90
C TYR A 282 13.16 -12.31 32.71
N THR A 283 13.98 -13.19 33.30
CA THR A 283 15.32 -12.87 33.78
C THR A 283 16.33 -13.69 32.99
N LEU A 284 17.47 -13.08 32.68
CA LEU A 284 18.57 -13.71 31.96
C LEU A 284 19.86 -13.48 32.74
N LYS A 285 20.48 -14.56 33.20
CA LYS A 285 21.77 -14.54 33.89
C LYS A 285 22.80 -15.23 33.00
N ILE A 286 23.81 -14.50 32.57
CA ILE A 286 24.92 -14.99 31.75
C ILE A 286 26.17 -14.99 32.63
N GLN A 287 26.69 -16.18 32.90
CA GLN A 287 27.90 -16.44 33.67
C GLN A 287 28.88 -17.26 32.82
N HIS A 288 30.14 -17.35 33.24
CA HIS A 288 31.22 -17.96 32.45
C HIS A 288 30.93 -19.40 31.98
N GLU A 289 30.36 -20.23 32.87
CA GLU A 289 30.11 -21.66 32.59
C GLU A 289 28.63 -21.99 32.34
N GLN A 290 27.72 -21.04 32.57
CA GLN A 290 26.28 -21.28 32.44
C GLN A 290 25.46 -20.04 32.10
N ILE A 291 24.38 -20.27 31.38
CA ILE A 291 23.30 -19.32 31.12
C ILE A 291 22.04 -19.84 31.80
N THR A 292 21.31 -18.96 32.51
CA THR A 292 20.01 -19.30 33.10
C THR A 292 18.96 -18.30 32.63
N ILE A 293 17.86 -18.83 32.10
CA ILE A 293 16.67 -18.09 31.72
C ILE A 293 15.53 -18.55 32.62
N SER A 294 14.92 -17.63 33.35
CA SER A 294 13.70 -17.85 34.12
C SER A 294 12.63 -16.91 33.60
N ALA A 295 11.49 -17.44 33.18
CA ALA A 295 10.41 -16.68 32.53
C ALA A 295 9.03 -17.07 33.05
N THR A 296 8.03 -16.23 32.78
CA THR A 296 6.63 -16.46 33.18
C THR A 296 5.91 -17.39 32.20
N SER A 297 6.30 -17.36 30.92
CA SER A 297 5.81 -18.27 29.89
C SER A 297 6.88 -18.51 28.82
N SER A 298 6.59 -19.39 27.86
CA SER A 298 7.46 -19.60 26.70
C SER A 298 7.74 -18.33 25.89
N ALA A 299 6.86 -17.32 25.93
CA ALA A 299 7.10 -16.03 25.29
C ALA A 299 8.29 -15.28 25.93
N GLY A 300 8.38 -15.31 27.26
CA GLY A 300 9.52 -14.73 27.97
C GLY A 300 10.83 -15.47 27.69
N ILE A 301 10.80 -16.81 27.60
CA ILE A 301 11.99 -17.59 27.18
C ILE A 301 12.38 -17.21 25.75
N PHE A 302 11.42 -17.13 24.84
CA PHE A 302 11.66 -16.73 23.45
C PHE A 302 12.34 -15.35 23.38
N TYR A 303 11.84 -14.35 24.10
CA TYR A 303 12.45 -13.01 24.12
C TYR A 303 13.79 -12.93 24.86
N ALA A 304 14.03 -13.80 25.84
CA ALA A 304 15.35 -13.97 26.44
C ALA A 304 16.37 -14.48 25.40
N LEU A 305 15.98 -15.47 24.58
CA LEU A 305 16.81 -15.97 23.47
C LEU A 305 17.04 -14.91 22.40
N GLN A 306 16.04 -14.06 22.09
CA GLN A 306 16.24 -12.89 21.21
C GLN A 306 17.27 -11.91 21.79
N SER A 307 17.29 -11.75 23.12
CA SER A 307 18.26 -10.90 23.79
C SER A 307 19.66 -11.47 23.76
N ILE A 308 19.81 -12.80 23.90
CA ILE A 308 21.09 -13.46 23.63
C ILE A 308 21.51 -13.17 22.20
N ALA A 309 20.63 -13.35 21.20
CA ALA A 309 20.96 -13.07 19.80
C ALA A 309 21.38 -11.60 19.55
N GLY A 310 20.79 -10.64 20.26
CA GLY A 310 21.17 -9.23 20.20
C GLY A 310 22.49 -8.89 20.91
N LEU A 311 22.96 -9.73 21.83
CA LEU A 311 24.23 -9.56 22.55
C LEU A 311 25.44 -10.13 21.82
N VAL A 312 25.23 -10.98 20.80
CA VAL A 312 26.29 -11.73 20.12
C VAL A 312 27.20 -10.81 19.33
N SER A 313 28.50 -10.88 19.63
CA SER A 313 29.55 -10.39 18.75
C SER A 313 29.79 -11.41 17.62
N LEU A 314 29.58 -11.02 16.37
CA LEU A 314 29.76 -11.92 15.21
C LEU A 314 31.23 -12.17 14.85
N ASP A 315 32.16 -11.34 15.34
CA ASP A 315 33.60 -11.50 15.06
C ASP A 315 34.20 -12.72 15.77
N ASN A 316 33.68 -13.04 16.96
CA ASN A 316 34.24 -14.07 17.84
C ASN A 316 33.18 -14.95 18.54
N LEU A 317 31.90 -14.77 18.23
CA LEU A 317 30.77 -15.51 18.82
C LEU A 317 30.71 -15.44 20.35
N THR A 318 31.06 -14.29 20.93
CA THR A 318 31.01 -14.07 22.38
C THR A 318 29.84 -13.18 22.81
N ILE A 319 29.41 -13.33 24.06
CA ILE A 319 28.46 -12.44 24.74
C ILE A 319 29.02 -12.00 26.09
N PRO A 320 28.70 -10.80 26.61
CA PRO A 320 29.19 -10.37 27.92
C PRO A 320 28.48 -11.10 29.07
N ALA A 321 29.20 -11.32 30.18
CA ALA A 321 28.60 -11.76 31.43
C ALA A 321 27.72 -10.66 32.03
N LEU A 322 26.45 -10.95 32.29
CA LEU A 322 25.48 -9.95 32.74
C LEU A 322 24.26 -10.57 33.41
N ASN A 323 23.49 -9.72 34.08
CA ASN A 323 22.14 -10.02 34.56
C ASN A 323 21.15 -9.06 33.89
N ILE A 324 20.05 -9.59 33.37
CA ILE A 324 18.92 -8.85 32.82
C ILE A 324 17.65 -9.25 33.58
N THR A 325 16.81 -8.25 33.87
CA THR A 325 15.39 -8.42 34.20
C THR A 325 14.62 -7.59 33.19
N ASP A 326 13.67 -8.19 32.50
CA ASP A 326 12.96 -7.52 31.42
C ASP A 326 11.50 -7.95 31.32
N ALA A 327 10.67 -7.01 30.89
CA ALA A 327 9.26 -7.17 30.59
C ALA A 327 8.83 -6.02 29.67
N PRO A 328 7.85 -6.23 28.78
CA PRO A 328 7.43 -5.17 27.87
C PRO A 328 6.72 -4.04 28.62
N ARG A 329 7.02 -2.78 28.25
CA ARG A 329 6.26 -1.60 28.72
C ARG A 329 4.80 -1.61 28.27
N TYR A 330 4.54 -2.12 27.06
CA TYR A 330 3.22 -2.17 26.44
C TYR A 330 2.94 -3.58 25.90
N GLU A 331 1.73 -4.09 26.12
CA GLU A 331 1.28 -5.37 25.57
C GLU A 331 1.12 -5.33 24.05
N PHE A 332 0.85 -4.16 23.47
CA PHE A 332 0.70 -3.96 22.03
C PHE A 332 1.95 -3.26 21.47
N ARG A 333 2.71 -3.96 20.64
CA ARG A 333 3.90 -3.43 19.96
C ARG A 333 3.81 -3.79 18.47
N GLY A 334 3.20 -2.88 17.72
CA GLY A 334 2.71 -3.15 16.38
C GLY A 334 3.67 -2.77 15.26
N MET A 335 3.56 -3.51 14.16
CA MET A 335 3.98 -3.13 12.83
C MET A 335 2.76 -3.15 11.91
N HIS A 336 2.46 -2.03 11.26
CA HIS A 336 1.42 -1.93 10.24
C HIS A 336 2.04 -2.05 8.85
N ILE A 337 1.46 -2.91 8.00
CA ILE A 337 1.93 -3.11 6.62
C ILE A 337 0.76 -3.01 5.66
N ASP A 338 0.79 -1.98 4.81
CA ASP A 338 -0.07 -1.86 3.63
C ASP A 338 0.46 -2.75 2.51
N ILE A 339 -0.36 -3.73 2.13
CA ILE A 339 -0.15 -4.55 0.94
C ILE A 339 -1.24 -4.35 -0.11
N ALA A 340 -2.26 -3.53 0.19
CA ALA A 340 -3.36 -3.22 -0.69
C ALA A 340 -2.92 -2.27 -1.80
N ARG A 341 -2.21 -1.18 -1.49
CA ARG A 341 -1.75 -0.20 -2.50
C ARG A 341 -0.74 -0.77 -3.48
N ASN A 342 0.26 -1.50 -2.98
CA ASN A 342 1.21 -2.25 -3.77
C ASN A 342 1.52 -3.57 -3.06
N PHE A 343 1.25 -4.69 -3.74
CA PHE A 343 1.37 -6.01 -3.12
C PHE A 343 2.80 -6.32 -2.64
N ARG A 344 2.88 -7.07 -1.53
CA ARG A 344 4.13 -7.60 -0.98
C ARG A 344 4.05 -9.12 -0.92
N SER A 345 5.10 -9.78 -1.38
CA SER A 345 5.16 -11.25 -1.40
C SER A 345 5.07 -11.85 0.01
N LYS A 346 4.63 -13.10 0.08
CA LYS A 346 4.65 -13.87 1.34
C LYS A 346 6.04 -13.88 1.97
N THR A 347 7.09 -14.10 1.18
CA THR A 347 8.49 -14.07 1.66
C THR A 347 8.84 -12.75 2.34
N PHE A 348 8.38 -11.62 1.79
CA PHE A 348 8.58 -10.31 2.45
C PHE A 348 7.91 -10.27 3.83
N ILE A 349 6.68 -10.77 3.95
CA ILE A 349 5.96 -10.83 5.24
C ILE A 349 6.66 -11.75 6.23
N LEU A 350 7.08 -12.95 5.81
CA LEU A 350 7.79 -13.88 6.69
C LEU A 350 9.10 -13.28 7.19
N ASN A 351 9.91 -12.68 6.31
CA ASN A 351 11.13 -11.99 6.69
C ASN A 351 10.86 -10.83 7.65
N THR A 352 9.76 -10.09 7.46
CA THR A 352 9.36 -9.00 8.35
C THR A 352 8.98 -9.52 9.73
N ILE A 353 8.23 -10.62 9.82
CA ILE A 353 7.89 -11.29 11.08
C ILE A 353 9.16 -11.69 11.85
N GLU A 354 10.19 -12.20 11.17
CA GLU A 354 11.46 -12.52 11.83
C GLU A 354 12.13 -11.30 12.46
N GLN A 355 12.11 -10.15 11.76
CA GLN A 355 12.68 -8.91 12.29
C GLN A 355 11.83 -8.33 13.41
N MET A 356 10.50 -8.38 13.28
CA MET A 356 9.58 -8.01 14.36
C MET A 356 9.91 -8.78 15.64
N ALA A 357 10.07 -10.10 15.52
CA ALA A 357 10.41 -10.96 16.64
C ALA A 357 11.79 -10.64 17.25
N ALA A 358 12.79 -10.34 16.40
CA ALA A 358 14.13 -9.94 16.83
C ALA A 358 14.11 -8.70 17.74
N TYR A 359 13.23 -7.74 17.44
CA TYR A 359 13.05 -6.52 18.19
C TYR A 359 11.85 -6.57 19.16
N LYS A 360 11.33 -7.76 19.42
CA LYS A 360 10.23 -8.03 20.37
C LYS A 360 8.90 -7.33 20.03
N LEU A 361 8.64 -6.95 18.77
CA LEU A 361 7.32 -6.56 18.29
C LEU A 361 6.40 -7.79 18.25
N ASN A 362 5.12 -7.64 18.62
CA ASN A 362 4.20 -8.77 18.82
C ASN A 362 2.84 -8.62 18.12
N LYS A 363 2.58 -7.53 17.39
CA LYS A 363 1.35 -7.36 16.60
C LYS A 363 1.70 -7.02 15.15
N LEU A 364 1.25 -7.82 14.20
CA LEU A 364 1.31 -7.52 12.78
C LEU A 364 -0.08 -7.07 12.33
N HIS A 365 -0.28 -5.76 12.18
CA HIS A 365 -1.47 -5.20 11.56
C HIS A 365 -1.29 -5.26 10.05
N LEU A 366 -2.02 -6.18 9.42
CA LEU A 366 -1.87 -6.48 8.00
C LEU A 366 -3.06 -5.91 7.23
N HIS A 367 -2.80 -4.88 6.43
CA HIS A 367 -3.82 -4.17 5.67
C HIS A 367 -4.00 -4.80 4.30
N LEU A 368 -5.03 -5.64 4.22
CA LEU A 368 -5.26 -6.63 3.17
C LEU A 368 -6.19 -6.12 2.06
N ALA A 369 -6.94 -5.05 2.29
CA ALA A 369 -7.84 -4.48 1.28
C ALA A 369 -7.94 -2.97 1.43
N ASP A 370 -7.94 -2.30 0.29
CA ASP A 370 -8.12 -0.85 0.12
C ASP A 370 -8.69 -0.58 -1.29
N ASP A 371 -8.65 0.66 -1.75
CA ASP A 371 -9.18 1.07 -3.04
C ASP A 371 -8.46 0.42 -4.23
N GLU A 372 -7.13 0.31 -4.17
CA GLU A 372 -6.29 -0.16 -5.26
C GLU A 372 -6.03 -1.67 -5.25
N GLY A 373 -6.56 -2.38 -4.26
CA GLY A 373 -6.21 -3.77 -4.08
C GLY A 373 -7.00 -4.53 -3.04
N TRP A 374 -7.40 -5.74 -3.40
CA TRP A 374 -7.86 -6.77 -2.49
C TRP A 374 -6.89 -7.95 -2.48
N ARG A 375 -6.36 -8.34 -1.32
CA ARG A 375 -5.16 -9.18 -1.21
C ARG A 375 -5.37 -10.52 -0.50
N LEU A 376 -6.61 -10.93 -0.22
CA LEU A 376 -6.89 -12.21 0.44
C LEU A 376 -7.91 -13.06 -0.35
N ALA A 377 -7.60 -14.31 -0.63
CA ALA A 377 -8.56 -15.23 -1.25
C ALA A 377 -9.72 -15.56 -0.29
N ILE A 378 -10.96 -15.32 -0.74
CA ILE A 378 -12.20 -15.61 0.00
C ILE A 378 -13.01 -16.65 -0.79
N ASN A 379 -13.45 -17.73 -0.14
CA ASN A 379 -14.27 -18.74 -0.81
C ASN A 379 -15.59 -18.14 -1.30
N ASP A 380 -16.08 -18.67 -2.43
CA ASP A 380 -17.31 -18.24 -3.12
C ASP A 380 -17.31 -16.81 -3.68
N LEU A 381 -16.25 -16.03 -3.44
CA LEU A 381 -16.05 -14.66 -3.92
C LEU A 381 -14.73 -14.52 -4.72
N PRO A 382 -14.52 -15.33 -5.78
CA PRO A 382 -13.26 -15.34 -6.53
C PRO A 382 -12.94 -13.97 -7.17
N GLU A 383 -13.96 -13.17 -7.49
CA GLU A 383 -13.80 -11.85 -8.13
C GLU A 383 -12.94 -10.88 -7.31
N LEU A 384 -12.95 -11.02 -5.97
CA LEU A 384 -12.12 -10.21 -5.09
C LEU A 384 -10.63 -10.35 -5.44
N THR A 385 -10.20 -11.53 -5.86
CA THR A 385 -8.81 -11.78 -6.28
C THR A 385 -8.63 -11.88 -7.79
N GLU A 386 -9.65 -12.26 -8.55
CA GLU A 386 -9.57 -12.31 -10.01
C GLU A 386 -9.52 -10.92 -10.63
N VAL A 387 -10.27 -9.97 -10.05
CA VAL A 387 -10.38 -8.56 -10.44
C VAL A 387 -9.67 -7.65 -9.43
N GLY A 388 -10.08 -7.71 -8.15
CA GLY A 388 -9.61 -6.77 -7.11
C GLY A 388 -8.12 -6.86 -6.76
N ALA A 389 -7.44 -7.96 -7.09
CA ALA A 389 -6.00 -8.10 -6.85
C ALA A 389 -5.11 -7.61 -8.00
N LYS A 390 -5.70 -7.13 -9.11
CA LYS A 390 -4.99 -6.81 -10.34
C LYS A 390 -5.37 -5.43 -10.85
N ARG A 391 -4.38 -4.71 -11.35
CA ARG A 391 -4.54 -3.43 -12.03
C ARG A 391 -4.12 -3.55 -13.48
N CYS A 392 -4.96 -3.06 -14.39
CA CYS A 392 -4.68 -3.02 -15.82
C CYS A 392 -5.53 -1.96 -16.51
N LEU A 393 -5.17 -1.55 -17.73
CA LEU A 393 -5.97 -0.56 -18.46
C LEU A 393 -7.22 -1.21 -19.06
N ASP A 394 -8.25 -1.34 -18.22
CA ASP A 394 -9.60 -1.74 -18.59
C ASP A 394 -10.60 -0.70 -18.06
N LEU A 395 -11.06 0.20 -18.93
CA LEU A 395 -11.98 1.27 -18.53
C LEU A 395 -13.37 0.76 -18.11
N THR A 396 -13.67 -0.52 -18.33
CA THR A 396 -14.92 -1.16 -17.85
C THR A 396 -14.76 -1.82 -16.48
N GLU A 397 -13.52 -1.97 -16.03
CA GLU A 397 -13.11 -2.62 -14.78
C GLU A 397 -13.73 -4.01 -14.54
N GLN A 398 -14.06 -4.75 -15.62
CA GLN A 398 -14.64 -6.09 -15.51
C GLN A 398 -13.57 -7.19 -15.28
N ARG A 399 -12.29 -6.88 -15.50
CA ARG A 399 -11.18 -7.84 -15.43
C ARG A 399 -10.09 -7.47 -14.43
N CYS A 400 -10.00 -6.19 -14.08
CA CYS A 400 -8.99 -5.62 -13.22
C CYS A 400 -9.49 -4.24 -12.75
N LEU A 401 -8.92 -3.75 -11.66
CA LEU A 401 -9.04 -2.35 -11.27
C LEU A 401 -8.27 -1.47 -12.26
N LEU A 402 -8.62 -0.17 -12.32
CA LEU A 402 -7.81 0.81 -13.05
C LEU A 402 -6.35 0.85 -12.54
N PRO A 403 -5.37 1.16 -13.41
CA PRO A 403 -3.98 1.37 -12.98
C PRO A 403 -3.88 2.55 -12.02
N GLN A 404 -3.06 2.39 -11.00
CA GLN A 404 -2.77 3.38 -9.96
C GLN A 404 -1.29 3.26 -9.57
N LEU A 405 -0.71 4.30 -8.98
CA LEU A 405 0.65 4.33 -8.42
C LEU A 405 1.72 3.91 -9.43
N GLY A 406 1.53 4.25 -10.71
CA GLY A 406 2.46 3.88 -11.77
C GLY A 406 2.57 2.37 -12.03
N ALA A 407 1.53 1.57 -11.72
CA ALA A 407 1.54 0.11 -11.90
C ALA A 407 1.75 -0.36 -13.36
N GLY A 408 1.50 0.52 -14.34
CA GLY A 408 1.62 0.21 -15.77
C GLY A 408 0.58 -0.80 -16.27
N LEU A 409 0.91 -1.52 -17.35
CA LEU A 409 -0.01 -2.45 -18.03
C LEU A 409 0.17 -3.93 -17.65
N ASN A 410 1.27 -4.27 -16.97
CA ASN A 410 1.60 -5.67 -16.70
C ASN A 410 0.82 -6.17 -15.49
N SER A 411 -0.21 -6.99 -15.74
CA SER A 411 -1.01 -7.61 -14.68
C SER A 411 -0.25 -8.64 -13.84
N GLN A 412 0.95 -9.05 -14.27
CA GLN A 412 1.85 -9.97 -13.54
C GLN A 412 3.01 -9.25 -12.85
N SER A 413 3.00 -7.91 -12.81
CA SER A 413 3.99 -7.17 -12.04
C SER A 413 3.86 -7.44 -10.55
N ALA A 414 4.95 -7.24 -9.80
CA ALA A 414 5.00 -7.52 -8.36
C ALA A 414 4.07 -6.64 -7.51
N VAL A 415 3.56 -5.53 -8.06
CA VAL A 415 2.57 -4.67 -7.39
C VAL A 415 1.17 -5.28 -7.38
N ASN A 416 0.91 -6.26 -8.26
CA ASN A 416 -0.30 -7.06 -8.28
C ASN A 416 -0.10 -8.35 -7.51
N GLY A 417 -1.21 -8.98 -7.10
CA GLY A 417 -1.17 -10.26 -6.38
C GLY A 417 -2.03 -10.24 -5.13
N TYR A 418 -2.10 -11.41 -4.49
CA TYR A 418 -2.88 -11.69 -3.30
C TYR A 418 -2.30 -12.92 -2.59
N TYR A 419 -2.67 -13.11 -1.33
CA TYR A 419 -2.41 -14.36 -0.62
C TYR A 419 -3.51 -15.37 -0.90
N SER A 420 -3.12 -16.54 -1.36
CA SER A 420 -3.99 -17.70 -1.30
C SER A 420 -4.35 -18.01 0.15
N GLN A 421 -5.40 -18.81 0.36
CA GLN A 421 -5.77 -19.28 1.70
C GLN A 421 -4.60 -20.02 2.38
N HIS A 422 -3.85 -20.81 1.60
CA HIS A 422 -2.66 -21.50 2.08
C HIS A 422 -1.55 -20.53 2.50
N ASP A 423 -1.28 -19.50 1.69
CA ASP A 423 -0.29 -18.49 2.02
C ASP A 423 -0.62 -17.75 3.31
N TYR A 424 -1.89 -17.35 3.47
CA TYR A 424 -2.34 -16.67 4.68
C TYR A 424 -2.24 -17.57 5.92
N ILE A 425 -2.67 -18.85 5.82
CA ILE A 425 -2.53 -19.83 6.90
C ILE A 425 -1.06 -20.01 7.31
N GLU A 426 -0.14 -20.07 6.34
CA GLU A 426 1.30 -20.14 6.64
C GLU A 426 1.80 -18.88 7.32
N ILE A 427 1.39 -17.68 6.88
CA ILE A 427 1.71 -16.42 7.55
C ILE A 427 1.24 -16.44 9.01
N LEU A 428 0.00 -16.89 9.27
CA LEU A 428 -0.55 -17.00 10.63
C LEU A 428 0.27 -17.95 11.51
N LYS A 429 0.59 -19.15 11.02
CA LYS A 429 1.41 -20.13 11.75
C LYS A 429 2.82 -19.60 12.02
N TYR A 430 3.40 -18.93 11.03
CA TYR A 430 4.74 -18.38 11.14
C TYR A 430 4.78 -17.23 12.14
N ALA A 431 3.80 -16.33 12.13
CA ALA A 431 3.65 -15.28 13.14
C ALA A 431 3.48 -15.87 14.55
N GLN A 432 2.62 -16.89 14.70
CA GLN A 432 2.41 -17.57 15.98
C GLN A 432 3.70 -18.22 16.54
N ALA A 433 4.52 -18.83 15.68
CA ALA A 433 5.82 -19.38 16.07
C ALA A 433 6.82 -18.32 16.56
N HIS A 434 6.55 -17.04 16.28
CA HIS A 434 7.35 -15.89 16.71
C HIS A 434 6.64 -15.04 17.79
N PHE A 435 5.58 -15.57 18.40
CA PHE A 435 4.75 -14.85 19.38
C PHE A 435 4.15 -13.54 18.85
N ILE A 436 3.84 -13.50 17.54
CA ILE A 436 3.21 -12.36 16.88
C ILE A 436 1.75 -12.69 16.56
N GLU A 437 0.84 -11.81 16.98
CA GLU A 437 -0.56 -11.83 16.56
C GLU A 437 -0.71 -11.12 15.22
N VAL A 438 -1.39 -11.76 14.26
CA VAL A 438 -1.80 -11.10 13.02
C VAL A 438 -3.19 -10.50 13.21
N ILE A 439 -3.29 -9.19 12.96
CA ILE A 439 -4.53 -8.42 13.00
C ILE A 439 -4.90 -8.10 11.54
N PRO A 440 -5.84 -8.84 10.93
CA PRO A 440 -6.31 -8.53 9.58
C PRO A 440 -7.10 -7.21 9.55
N SER A 441 -6.78 -6.36 8.57
CA SER A 441 -7.56 -5.17 8.20
C SER A 441 -8.09 -5.36 6.79
N LEU A 442 -9.41 -5.26 6.63
CA LEU A 442 -10.05 -5.11 5.33
C LEU A 442 -10.98 -3.90 5.46
N ASP A 443 -10.53 -2.76 4.97
CA ASP A 443 -11.08 -1.47 5.39
C ASP A 443 -12.47 -1.20 4.82
N MET A 444 -13.30 -0.55 5.63
CA MET A 444 -14.70 -0.23 5.37
C MET A 444 -15.21 0.89 6.29
N PRO A 445 -16.21 1.69 5.88
CA PRO A 445 -16.90 1.63 4.61
C PRO A 445 -16.25 2.50 3.50
N GLY A 446 -15.35 3.42 3.88
CA GLY A 446 -14.38 4.01 2.95
C GLY A 446 -13.36 2.97 2.49
N HIS A 447 -12.39 3.38 1.67
CA HIS A 447 -11.28 2.51 1.25
C HIS A 447 -11.72 1.13 0.71
N SER A 448 -12.89 1.06 0.08
CA SER A 448 -13.57 -0.19 -0.28
C SER A 448 -13.66 -0.41 -1.79
N ARG A 449 -13.00 0.41 -2.62
CA ARG A 449 -13.17 0.39 -4.07
C ARG A 449 -12.84 -0.96 -4.70
N ALA A 450 -11.78 -1.63 -4.26
CA ALA A 450 -11.41 -2.94 -4.80
C ALA A 450 -12.53 -3.97 -4.59
N ALA A 451 -13.19 -3.97 -3.43
CA ALA A 451 -14.32 -4.83 -3.13
C ALA A 451 -15.54 -4.44 -3.98
N ILE A 452 -15.84 -3.14 -4.09
CA ILE A 452 -16.97 -2.61 -4.88
C ILE A 452 -16.87 -3.06 -6.34
N VAL A 453 -15.73 -2.80 -6.98
CA VAL A 453 -15.50 -3.13 -8.39
C VAL A 453 -15.55 -4.64 -8.61
N ALA A 454 -14.94 -5.43 -7.72
CA ALA A 454 -15.01 -6.89 -7.78
C ALA A 454 -16.45 -7.42 -7.67
N MET A 455 -17.25 -6.85 -6.77
CA MET A 455 -18.64 -7.26 -6.59
C MET A 455 -19.55 -6.77 -7.73
N GLU A 456 -19.23 -5.68 -8.42
CA GLU A 456 -19.90 -5.28 -9.66
C GLU A 456 -19.56 -6.23 -10.83
N ALA A 457 -18.29 -6.63 -10.98
CA ALA A 457 -17.89 -7.63 -11.97
C ALA A 457 -18.61 -8.97 -11.72
N ARG A 458 -18.71 -9.39 -10.44
CA ARG A 458 -19.52 -10.53 -10.02
C ARG A 458 -20.99 -10.38 -10.41
N PHE A 459 -21.59 -9.23 -10.12
CA PHE A 459 -22.98 -8.94 -10.44
C PHE A 459 -23.23 -9.12 -11.94
N ASN A 460 -22.42 -8.47 -12.79
CA ASN A 460 -22.56 -8.54 -14.25
C ASN A 460 -22.42 -9.97 -14.77
N ARG A 461 -21.40 -10.70 -14.30
CA ARG A 461 -21.17 -12.11 -14.66
C ARG A 461 -22.36 -12.99 -14.31
N LEU A 462 -22.91 -12.86 -13.10
CA LEU A 462 -24.04 -13.68 -12.63
C LEU A 462 -25.36 -13.29 -13.30
N ILE A 463 -25.58 -12.00 -13.61
CA ILE A 463 -26.74 -11.57 -14.40
C ILE A 463 -26.70 -12.16 -15.81
N ALA A 464 -25.55 -12.14 -16.48
CA ALA A 464 -25.38 -12.77 -17.79
C ALA A 464 -25.64 -14.30 -17.76
N GLN A 465 -25.48 -14.94 -16.60
CA GLN A 465 -25.81 -16.35 -16.38
C GLN A 465 -27.26 -16.59 -15.93
N GLY A 466 -28.11 -15.56 -15.85
CA GLY A 466 -29.50 -15.66 -15.38
C GLY A 466 -29.64 -15.83 -13.85
N LYS A 467 -28.55 -15.69 -13.09
CA LYS A 467 -28.49 -15.92 -11.63
C LYS A 467 -28.76 -14.64 -10.83
N SER A 468 -29.92 -14.02 -11.05
CA SER A 468 -30.25 -12.68 -10.54
C SER A 468 -30.22 -12.55 -9.01
N ALA A 469 -30.63 -13.57 -8.25
CA ALA A 469 -30.61 -13.52 -6.79
C ALA A 469 -29.16 -13.54 -6.26
N GLN A 470 -28.34 -14.46 -6.76
CA GLN A 470 -26.92 -14.59 -6.38
C GLN A 470 -26.11 -13.35 -6.78
N ALA A 471 -26.44 -12.73 -7.91
CA ALA A 471 -25.82 -11.48 -8.35
C ALA A 471 -25.99 -10.35 -7.32
N ARG A 472 -27.17 -10.25 -6.68
CA ARG A 472 -27.50 -9.17 -5.75
C ARG A 472 -27.02 -9.41 -4.33
N GLN A 473 -26.77 -10.66 -3.95
CA GLN A 473 -26.47 -11.09 -2.58
C GLN A 473 -25.33 -10.28 -1.93
N TYR A 474 -24.28 -9.98 -2.69
CA TYR A 474 -23.08 -9.29 -2.20
C TYR A 474 -22.79 -7.98 -2.94
N ARG A 475 -23.81 -7.38 -3.58
CA ARG A 475 -23.63 -6.13 -4.32
C ARG A 475 -23.44 -4.97 -3.32
N LEU A 476 -22.41 -4.16 -3.51
CA LEU A 476 -22.00 -3.14 -2.54
C LEU A 476 -22.44 -1.72 -2.90
N ILE A 477 -23.08 -1.53 -4.06
CA ILE A 477 -23.54 -0.23 -4.53
C ILE A 477 -25.03 -0.22 -4.86
N GLU A 478 -25.61 0.98 -4.82
CA GLU A 478 -26.97 1.25 -5.26
C GLU A 478 -26.91 2.08 -6.55
N PRO A 479 -27.22 1.54 -7.75
CA PRO A 479 -27.14 2.30 -9.00
C PRO A 479 -28.01 3.57 -9.06
N ALA A 480 -29.02 3.66 -8.19
CA ALA A 480 -29.88 4.82 -8.06
C ALA A 480 -29.27 5.92 -7.18
N ASP A 481 -28.19 5.64 -6.45
CA ASP A 481 -27.39 6.66 -5.79
C ASP A 481 -26.74 7.57 -6.84
N LYS A 482 -26.83 8.88 -6.60
CA LYS A 482 -26.29 9.94 -7.47
C LYS A 482 -25.36 10.88 -6.72
N THR A 483 -24.94 10.50 -5.51
CA THR A 483 -24.04 11.27 -4.67
C THR A 483 -22.76 11.56 -5.45
N GLN A 484 -22.37 12.83 -5.50
CA GLN A 484 -21.08 13.26 -6.05
C GLN A 484 -20.14 13.57 -4.90
N TYR A 485 -19.01 12.88 -4.86
CA TYR A 485 -18.00 13.06 -3.85
C TYR A 485 -16.60 12.75 -4.39
N SER A 486 -15.59 13.09 -3.61
CA SER A 486 -14.19 12.77 -3.85
C SER A 486 -13.58 12.31 -2.54
N SER A 487 -13.06 11.08 -2.49
CA SER A 487 -12.23 10.63 -1.38
C SER A 487 -10.94 11.45 -1.28
N ILE A 488 -10.19 11.25 -0.20
CA ILE A 488 -8.87 11.86 -0.01
C ILE A 488 -7.91 11.49 -1.14
N GLN A 489 -7.99 10.26 -1.64
CA GLN A 489 -7.18 9.76 -2.77
C GLN A 489 -7.86 10.04 -4.12
N HIS A 490 -8.88 10.90 -4.14
CA HIS A 490 -9.58 11.37 -5.34
C HIS A 490 -10.36 10.28 -6.09
N TYR A 491 -10.93 9.33 -5.36
CA TYR A 491 -11.93 8.42 -5.91
C TYR A 491 -13.35 8.97 -5.74
N ASN A 492 -14.21 8.72 -6.72
CA ASN A 492 -15.62 9.12 -6.67
C ASN A 492 -16.61 7.96 -6.41
N ASP A 493 -16.09 6.76 -6.18
CA ASP A 493 -16.84 5.51 -6.09
C ASP A 493 -16.25 4.51 -5.08
N ASN A 494 -15.43 4.99 -4.13
CA ASN A 494 -14.66 4.13 -3.22
C ASN A 494 -15.37 3.68 -1.93
N THR A 495 -16.60 4.14 -1.71
CA THR A 495 -17.29 3.94 -0.44
C THR A 495 -18.45 2.97 -0.63
N LEU A 496 -18.47 1.86 0.10
CA LEU A 496 -19.55 0.88 -0.01
C LEU A 496 -20.86 1.47 0.52
N ASN A 497 -22.02 1.06 0.01
CA ASN A 497 -23.30 1.59 0.48
C ASN A 497 -23.71 0.93 1.80
N VAL A 498 -23.65 1.69 2.89
CA VAL A 498 -23.91 1.21 4.25
C VAL A 498 -25.39 0.97 4.55
N CYS A 499 -26.29 1.35 3.65
CA CYS A 499 -27.73 1.22 3.84
C CYS A 499 -28.33 0.01 3.12
N LEU A 500 -27.49 -0.85 2.53
CA LEU A 500 -27.90 -2.08 1.85
C LEU A 500 -27.68 -3.31 2.74
N ASP A 501 -28.66 -4.22 2.78
CA ASP A 501 -28.50 -5.51 3.46
C ASP A 501 -27.40 -6.39 2.83
N SER A 502 -27.21 -6.28 1.52
CA SER A 502 -26.17 -7.01 0.78
C SER A 502 -24.74 -6.66 1.23
N THR A 503 -24.53 -5.42 1.68
CA THR A 503 -23.26 -4.97 2.29
C THR A 503 -22.95 -5.78 3.54
N TYR A 504 -23.94 -5.93 4.43
CA TYR A 504 -23.75 -6.69 5.66
C TYR A 504 -23.63 -8.20 5.41
N GLN A 505 -24.31 -8.74 4.40
CA GLN A 505 -24.12 -10.14 3.98
C GLN A 505 -22.69 -10.38 3.45
N PHE A 506 -22.14 -9.43 2.70
CA PHE A 506 -20.75 -9.50 2.23
C PHE A 506 -19.76 -9.47 3.39
N ILE A 507 -19.93 -8.53 4.33
CA ILE A 507 -19.07 -8.40 5.51
C ILE A 507 -19.13 -9.67 6.37
N ASP A 508 -20.33 -10.21 6.62
CA ASP A 508 -20.50 -11.45 7.38
C ASP A 508 -19.76 -12.63 6.74
N LYS A 509 -19.87 -12.79 5.41
CA LYS A 509 -19.13 -13.80 4.64
C LYS A 509 -17.62 -13.61 4.76
N VAL A 510 -17.11 -12.39 4.63
CA VAL A 510 -15.67 -12.09 4.75
C VAL A 510 -15.17 -12.42 6.15
N LEU A 511 -15.88 -11.98 7.19
CA LEU A 511 -15.53 -12.27 8.59
C LEU A 511 -15.52 -13.78 8.88
N ASP A 512 -16.48 -14.53 8.35
CA ASP A 512 -16.54 -15.99 8.48
C ASP A 512 -15.35 -16.69 7.81
N GLU A 513 -14.99 -16.25 6.61
CA GLU A 513 -13.86 -16.83 5.88
C GLU A 513 -12.53 -16.50 6.53
N VAL A 514 -12.32 -15.26 6.99
CA VAL A 514 -11.11 -14.88 7.74
C VAL A 514 -10.99 -15.71 9.02
N ASN A 515 -12.08 -15.84 9.80
CA ASN A 515 -12.09 -16.69 10.99
C ASN A 515 -11.81 -18.15 10.66
N THR A 516 -12.38 -18.68 9.57
CA THR A 516 -12.15 -20.05 9.10
C THR A 516 -10.65 -20.28 8.83
N LEU A 517 -9.96 -19.33 8.20
CA LEU A 517 -8.51 -19.44 7.96
C LEU A 517 -7.71 -19.45 9.27
N HIS A 518 -8.09 -18.63 10.25
CA HIS A 518 -7.50 -18.64 11.58
C HIS A 518 -7.71 -19.97 12.32
N VAL A 519 -8.92 -20.53 12.27
CA VAL A 519 -9.23 -21.86 12.82
C VAL A 519 -8.40 -22.95 12.14
N GLN A 520 -8.31 -22.94 10.80
CA GLN A 520 -7.48 -23.90 10.04
C GLN A 520 -5.98 -23.75 10.33
N ALA A 521 -5.53 -22.54 10.65
CA ALA A 521 -4.16 -22.30 11.08
C ALA A 521 -3.87 -22.82 12.51
N GLY A 522 -4.92 -23.05 13.32
CA GLY A 522 -4.78 -23.30 14.76
C GLY A 522 -4.40 -22.05 15.54
N VAL A 523 -4.65 -20.86 14.98
CA VAL A 523 -4.29 -19.56 15.55
C VAL A 523 -5.56 -18.72 15.69
N PRO A 524 -6.15 -18.60 16.89
CA PRO A 524 -7.41 -17.89 17.08
C PRO A 524 -7.32 -16.43 16.60
N LEU A 525 -8.33 -15.98 15.86
CA LEU A 525 -8.51 -14.56 15.56
C LEU A 525 -8.94 -13.86 16.85
N LYS A 526 -8.17 -12.87 17.28
CA LYS A 526 -8.44 -12.10 18.51
C LYS A 526 -8.98 -10.72 18.20
N THR A 527 -8.37 -10.04 17.24
CA THR A 527 -8.68 -8.67 16.86
C THR A 527 -8.92 -8.59 15.36
N TYR A 528 -9.99 -7.94 14.94
CA TYR A 528 -10.27 -7.63 13.54
C TYR A 528 -10.33 -6.11 13.37
N HIS A 529 -9.57 -5.58 12.43
CA HIS A 529 -9.54 -4.15 12.15
C HIS A 529 -10.49 -3.84 11.00
N ILE A 530 -11.46 -2.95 11.22
CA ILE A 530 -12.51 -2.62 10.25
C ILE A 530 -12.15 -1.42 9.36
N GLY A 531 -11.00 -0.80 9.57
CA GLY A 531 -10.66 0.48 8.95
C GLY A 531 -11.41 1.60 9.65
N ALA A 532 -12.61 1.94 9.12
CA ALA A 532 -13.51 3.01 9.55
C ALA A 532 -13.09 4.45 9.18
N ASP A 533 -11.99 4.62 8.46
CA ASP A 533 -11.47 5.92 8.05
C ASP A 533 -12.20 6.54 6.85
N GLU A 534 -12.20 7.88 6.83
CA GLU A 534 -12.36 8.74 5.64
C GLU A 534 -13.55 8.41 4.70
N THR A 535 -14.78 8.58 5.20
CA THR A 535 -15.99 8.51 4.36
C THR A 535 -16.35 9.89 3.81
N ALA A 536 -15.87 10.20 2.61
CA ALA A 536 -15.93 11.55 2.03
C ALA A 536 -17.33 12.02 1.57
N GLY A 537 -18.33 12.06 2.46
CA GLY A 537 -19.67 12.60 2.15
C GLY A 537 -20.54 11.71 1.25
N ALA A 538 -20.29 10.40 1.25
CA ALA A 538 -21.05 9.43 0.46
C ALA A 538 -22.54 9.31 0.90
N TRP A 539 -23.36 8.74 0.01
CA TRP A 539 -24.75 8.33 0.24
C TRP A 539 -25.82 9.42 0.43
N VAL A 540 -25.49 10.70 0.32
CA VAL A 540 -26.44 11.82 0.48
C VAL A 540 -27.66 11.69 -0.44
N ASP A 541 -27.44 11.17 -1.66
CA ASP A 541 -28.50 10.92 -2.65
C ASP A 541 -28.90 9.45 -2.79
N SER A 542 -28.47 8.57 -1.86
CA SER A 542 -28.89 7.16 -1.85
C SER A 542 -30.36 7.02 -1.44
N PRO A 543 -31.24 6.44 -2.29
CA PRO A 543 -32.60 6.13 -1.88
C PRO A 543 -32.68 5.17 -0.70
N SER A 544 -31.75 4.21 -0.58
CA SER A 544 -31.70 3.28 0.55
C SER A 544 -31.34 3.98 1.85
N CYS A 545 -30.36 4.88 1.85
CA CYS A 545 -30.03 5.67 3.03
C CYS A 545 -31.13 6.65 3.42
N ARG A 546 -31.83 7.24 2.44
CA ARG A 546 -33.03 8.05 2.73
C ARG A 546 -34.13 7.24 3.41
N ARG A 547 -34.36 5.98 2.99
CA ARG A 547 -35.32 5.09 3.66
C ARG A 547 -34.87 4.77 5.09
N LEU A 548 -33.59 4.49 5.30
CA LEU A 548 -33.03 4.24 6.63
C LEU A 548 -33.21 5.45 7.55
N GLN A 549 -32.87 6.66 7.09
CA GLN A 549 -33.06 7.90 7.85
C GLN A 549 -34.53 8.11 8.24
N ASN A 550 -35.47 7.83 7.33
CA ASN A 550 -36.90 7.95 7.61
C ASN A 550 -37.38 6.93 8.66
N GLN A 551 -36.78 5.73 8.68
CA GLN A 551 -37.10 4.68 9.66
C GLN A 551 -36.43 4.93 11.02
N GLN A 552 -35.27 5.58 11.03
CA GLN A 552 -34.50 5.91 12.22
C GLN A 552 -34.18 7.42 12.25
N PRO A 553 -35.15 8.29 12.58
CA PRO A 553 -34.94 9.75 12.56
C PRO A 553 -33.84 10.24 13.52
N ALA A 554 -33.51 9.46 14.55
CA ALA A 554 -32.42 9.73 15.50
C ALA A 554 -31.03 9.34 14.96
N LEU A 555 -30.94 8.79 13.74
CA LEU A 555 -29.67 8.50 13.11
C LEU A 555 -28.98 9.81 12.73
N HIS A 556 -27.81 10.06 13.32
CA HIS A 556 -27.06 11.31 13.11
C HIS A 556 -25.87 11.14 12.16
N SER A 557 -25.32 9.93 12.04
CA SER A 557 -24.21 9.60 11.16
C SER A 557 -24.43 8.22 10.53
N PHE A 558 -24.40 8.14 9.20
CA PHE A 558 -24.38 6.86 8.49
C PHE A 558 -23.06 6.11 8.71
N ASN A 559 -21.95 6.84 8.87
CA ASN A 559 -20.65 6.25 9.19
C ASN A 559 -20.68 5.62 10.60
N GLY A 560 -21.10 6.39 11.62
CA GLY A 560 -21.27 5.89 12.98
C GLY A 560 -22.21 4.69 13.05
N TYR A 561 -23.35 4.74 12.36
CA TYR A 561 -24.28 3.60 12.24
C TYR A 561 -23.61 2.34 11.70
N PHE A 562 -22.85 2.49 10.61
CA PHE A 562 -22.14 1.38 10.00
C PHE A 562 -21.11 0.79 10.95
N ILE A 563 -20.27 1.64 11.54
CA ILE A 563 -19.20 1.25 12.45
C ILE A 563 -19.77 0.51 13.66
N GLU A 564 -20.81 1.05 14.30
CA GLU A 564 -21.48 0.41 15.44
C GLU A 564 -22.04 -0.96 15.06
N LYS A 565 -22.70 -1.06 13.90
CA LYS A 565 -23.31 -2.31 13.43
C LYS A 565 -22.27 -3.36 13.08
N VAL A 566 -21.20 -3.01 12.37
CA VAL A 566 -20.11 -3.94 12.03
C VAL A 566 -19.31 -4.33 13.28
N SER A 567 -19.07 -3.39 14.19
CA SER A 567 -18.45 -3.68 15.49
C SER A 567 -19.25 -4.73 16.27
N ALA A 568 -20.58 -4.60 16.30
CA ALA A 568 -21.45 -5.61 16.90
C ALA A 568 -21.37 -6.97 16.19
N MET A 569 -21.23 -7.01 14.86
CA MET A 569 -21.03 -8.25 14.10
C MET A 569 -19.70 -8.91 14.44
N VAL A 570 -18.60 -8.15 14.51
CA VAL A 570 -17.27 -8.61 14.90
C VAL A 570 -17.29 -9.17 16.32
N ALA A 571 -17.86 -8.43 17.27
CA ALA A 571 -18.00 -8.85 18.67
C ALA A 571 -18.87 -10.11 18.83
N LYS A 572 -19.96 -10.24 18.06
CA LYS A 572 -20.82 -11.43 18.06
C LYS A 572 -20.07 -12.70 17.63
N LYS A 573 -19.02 -12.57 16.81
CA LYS A 573 -18.13 -13.68 16.44
C LYS A 573 -17.02 -13.94 17.46
N GLY A 574 -16.93 -13.13 18.52
CA GLY A 574 -15.99 -13.30 19.63
C GLY A 574 -14.68 -12.53 19.46
N PHE A 575 -14.59 -11.60 18.52
CA PHE A 575 -13.38 -10.83 18.25
C PHE A 575 -13.48 -9.42 18.81
N LYS A 576 -12.34 -8.84 19.16
CA LYS A 576 -12.21 -7.40 19.45
C LYS A 576 -12.24 -6.63 18.15
N VAL A 577 -12.94 -5.50 18.14
CA VAL A 577 -12.93 -4.58 17.01
C VAL A 577 -11.84 -3.53 17.19
N ALA A 578 -11.17 -3.17 16.10
CA ALA A 578 -10.27 -2.04 16.02
C ALA A 578 -10.60 -1.20 14.78
N GLY A 579 -10.33 0.10 14.83
CA GLY A 579 -10.56 1.03 13.73
C GLY A 579 -9.73 2.29 13.91
N TRP A 580 -9.54 3.04 12.83
CA TRP A 580 -8.86 4.32 12.80
C TRP A 580 -9.63 5.37 13.60
N SER A 581 -8.88 6.27 14.25
CA SER A 581 -9.43 7.15 15.30
C SER A 581 -10.48 8.13 14.80
N ASP A 582 -10.35 8.59 13.56
CA ASP A 582 -11.30 9.51 12.91
C ASP A 582 -12.67 8.85 12.77
N GLY A 583 -12.74 7.65 12.20
CA GLY A 583 -13.97 6.87 12.10
C GLY A 583 -14.58 6.56 13.45
N MET A 584 -13.73 6.11 14.38
CA MET A 584 -14.15 5.75 15.73
C MET A 584 -14.66 6.95 16.53
N SER A 585 -14.43 8.19 16.08
CA SER A 585 -14.99 9.39 16.71
C SER A 585 -16.46 9.65 16.36
N ASP A 586 -16.98 9.03 15.29
CA ASP A 586 -18.38 9.18 14.84
C ASP A 586 -19.37 8.29 15.61
N VAL A 587 -18.87 7.36 16.44
CA VAL A 587 -19.71 6.37 17.13
C VAL A 587 -20.29 6.89 18.43
N THR A 588 -21.44 6.37 18.81
CA THR A 588 -21.96 6.48 20.16
C THR A 588 -21.28 5.44 21.03
N LEU A 589 -20.47 5.87 22.02
CA LEU A 589 -19.70 4.97 22.88
C LEU A 589 -20.55 3.85 23.54
N LYS A 590 -21.83 4.13 23.86
CA LYS A 590 -22.74 3.14 24.46
C LYS A 590 -23.24 2.07 23.48
N SER A 591 -23.15 2.34 22.17
CA SER A 591 -23.50 1.40 21.11
C SER A 591 -22.33 0.48 20.75
N MET A 592 -21.11 0.80 21.20
CA MET A 592 -19.93 0.00 20.93
C MET A 592 -19.87 -1.24 21.82
N PRO A 593 -19.36 -2.38 21.32
CA PRO A 593 -19.10 -3.56 22.13
C PRO A 593 -18.13 -3.27 23.29
N ALA A 594 -18.30 -4.00 24.39
CA ALA A 594 -17.50 -3.80 25.61
C ALA A 594 -16.16 -4.58 25.61
N ASN A 595 -15.92 -5.46 24.64
CA ASN A 595 -14.88 -6.50 24.66
C ASN A 595 -13.56 -6.12 23.98
#